data_AF-V4JSY4-F1
#
_entry.id   AF-V4JSY4-F1
#
_cell.length_a   1.000
_cell.length_b   1.000
_cell.length_c   1.000
_cell.angle_alpha   90.00
_cell.angle_beta   90.00
_cell.angle_gamma   90.00
#
_symmetry.space_group_name_H-M   'P 1'
#
loop_
_entity.id
_entity.type
_entity.pdbx_description
1 polymer ?
#
loop_
_entity_poly.entity_id
_entity_poly.type
_entity_poly.pdbx_seq_one_letter_code
_entity_poly.pdbx_strand_id
1 'polypeptide(L)'
;MMKRFPSLWLLPAALLPVLSATGCATTPGTCDPTRADFFNNTRCLASGSYRQRQRDLESELAAERSRNDAFQALLADLKLEQDAVRSDLRTRQAAQARAEANWRRIKQSLAAERAKNQALNTRIGQIDRDLARAEASKRGERDALVNKVRLLEQELDAGIYD
;
A
#
# COMPACT_ATOMS: atom_id res chain seq x y z
N MET A 1 -35.58 -35.41 -4.69
CA MET A 1 -36.97 -35.00 -4.37
C MET A 1 -37.62 -34.51 -5.67
N MET A 2 -38.43 -35.36 -6.30
CA MET A 2 -39.90 -35.24 -6.40
C MET A 2 -40.32 -34.07 -7.31
N LYS A 3 -40.54 -34.28 -8.62
CA LYS A 3 -41.77 -34.74 -9.32
C LYS A 3 -43.00 -33.86 -9.11
N ARG A 4 -43.45 -33.32 -10.26
CA ARG A 4 -44.84 -33.13 -10.74
C ARG A 4 -45.74 -32.10 -10.05
N PHE A 5 -46.29 -31.19 -10.86
CA PHE A 5 -47.75 -31.09 -11.05
C PHE A 5 -48.06 -30.66 -12.49
N PRO A 6 -48.72 -31.51 -13.30
CA PRO A 6 -49.46 -31.10 -14.49
C PRO A 6 -50.94 -30.92 -14.14
N SER A 7 -51.72 -30.55 -15.16
CA SER A 7 -53.19 -30.53 -15.25
C SER A 7 -53.87 -29.19 -14.97
N LEU A 8 -54.24 -28.49 -16.05
CA LEU A 8 -55.62 -28.05 -16.16
C LEU A 8 -56.14 -28.10 -17.62
N TRP A 9 -56.89 -29.17 -17.89
CA TRP A 9 -58.13 -29.27 -18.67
C TRP A 9 -58.18 -28.84 -20.15
N LEU A 10 -58.42 -29.86 -20.97
CA LEU A 10 -58.94 -29.92 -22.35
C LEU A 10 -60.47 -29.75 -22.34
N LEU A 11 -61.07 -28.79 -23.06
CA LEU A 11 -61.94 -28.90 -24.27
C LEU A 11 -63.12 -27.89 -24.16
N PRO A 12 -63.96 -27.60 -25.19
CA PRO A 12 -63.70 -27.20 -26.59
C PRO A 12 -64.63 -26.05 -27.10
N ALA A 13 -64.28 -25.52 -28.29
CA ALA A 13 -65.15 -24.99 -29.37
C ALA A 13 -66.24 -23.91 -29.09
N ALA A 14 -66.00 -22.69 -29.59
CA ALA A 14 -67.02 -21.87 -30.26
C ALA A 14 -66.36 -20.99 -31.36
N LEU A 15 -66.93 -21.06 -32.57
CA LEU A 15 -66.50 -20.39 -33.79
C LEU A 15 -66.91 -18.90 -33.85
N LEU A 16 -66.01 -18.09 -34.46
CA LEU A 16 -66.21 -16.88 -35.31
C LEU A 16 -66.98 -15.65 -34.75
N PRO A 17 -66.77 -14.42 -35.30
CA PRO A 17 -65.89 -14.01 -36.41
C PRO A 17 -64.91 -12.87 -36.08
N VAL A 18 -63.91 -12.77 -36.95
CA VAL A 18 -63.03 -11.64 -37.21
C VAL A 18 -63.86 -10.38 -37.47
N LEU A 19 -63.78 -9.39 -36.58
CA LEU A 19 -63.80 -7.98 -36.97
C LEU A 19 -62.65 -7.30 -36.23
N SER A 20 -61.47 -7.43 -36.83
CA SER A 20 -60.33 -6.58 -36.57
C SER A 20 -60.71 -5.14 -36.89
N ALA A 21 -61.17 -4.41 -35.88
CA ALA A 21 -60.88 -2.98 -35.80
C ALA A 21 -59.38 -2.85 -35.47
N THR A 22 -58.53 -3.21 -36.43
CA THR A 22 -57.17 -2.67 -36.50
C THR A 22 -57.32 -1.20 -36.84
N GLY A 23 -57.65 -0.38 -35.85
CA GLY A 23 -57.03 0.93 -35.81
C GLY A 23 -55.54 0.64 -35.88
N CYS A 24 -54.91 0.97 -37.02
CA CYS A 24 -53.46 0.84 -37.15
C CYS A 24 -52.84 1.63 -36.01
N ALA A 25 -52.42 0.93 -34.96
CA ALA A 25 -51.53 1.47 -33.96
C ALA A 25 -50.24 1.77 -34.71
N THR A 26 -50.14 2.97 -35.29
CA THR A 26 -48.90 3.50 -35.82
C THR A 26 -47.93 3.50 -34.65
N THR A 27 -47.01 2.54 -34.62
CA THR A 27 -45.92 2.53 -33.66
C THR A 27 -45.16 3.85 -33.82
N PRO A 28 -44.88 4.61 -32.74
CA PRO A 28 -44.25 5.92 -32.83
C PRO A 28 -42.95 5.93 -33.65
N GLY A 29 -42.22 4.81 -33.70
CA GLY A 29 -41.00 4.62 -34.49
C GLY A 29 -41.20 4.56 -36.01
N THR A 30 -42.42 4.41 -36.51
CA THR A 30 -42.75 4.48 -37.95
C THR A 30 -43.07 5.89 -38.43
N CYS A 31 -43.24 6.83 -37.49
CA CYS A 31 -43.49 8.25 -37.74
C CYS A 31 -42.16 9.01 -37.77
N ASP A 32 -41.38 8.76 -38.81
CA ASP A 32 -40.11 9.42 -39.04
C ASP A 32 -40.23 10.37 -40.23
N PRO A 33 -40.23 11.71 -40.01
CA PRO A 33 -40.43 12.67 -41.11
C PRO A 33 -39.22 12.71 -42.06
N THR A 34 -38.11 12.06 -41.70
CA THR A 34 -36.93 11.90 -42.57
C THR A 34 -37.07 10.72 -43.54
N ARG A 35 -38.07 9.84 -43.34
CA ARG A 35 -38.38 8.73 -44.25
C ARG A 35 -39.41 9.16 -45.29
N ALA A 36 -39.20 8.75 -46.53
CA ALA A 36 -40.04 9.11 -47.67
C ALA A 36 -41.34 8.29 -47.73
N ASP A 37 -42.21 8.42 -46.72
CA ASP A 37 -43.50 7.73 -46.66
C ASP A 37 -44.66 8.70 -46.39
N PHE A 38 -45.27 9.22 -47.46
CA PHE A 38 -46.30 10.26 -47.41
C PHE A 38 -47.56 9.84 -46.62
N PHE A 39 -48.05 8.61 -46.84
CA PHE A 39 -49.29 8.12 -46.22
C PHE A 39 -49.13 7.81 -44.72
N ASN A 40 -47.94 7.39 -44.27
CA ASN A 40 -47.66 7.23 -42.85
C ASN A 40 -47.52 8.59 -42.18
N ASN A 41 -46.81 9.53 -42.81
CA ASN A 41 -46.58 10.86 -42.24
C ASN A 41 -47.88 11.64 -42.00
N THR A 42 -48.84 11.57 -42.93
CA THR A 42 -50.17 12.19 -42.75
C THR A 42 -51.00 11.51 -41.66
N ARG A 43 -50.95 10.17 -41.54
CA ARG A 43 -51.60 9.44 -40.44
C ARG A 43 -50.99 9.77 -39.08
N CYS A 44 -49.66 9.93 -39.02
CA CYS A 44 -48.93 10.32 -37.81
C CYS A 44 -49.24 11.76 -37.36
N LEU A 45 -49.54 12.66 -38.31
CA LEU A 45 -49.97 14.03 -38.02
C LEU A 45 -51.36 14.04 -37.37
N ALA A 46 -52.31 13.26 -37.91
CA ALA A 46 -53.66 13.15 -37.39
C ALA A 46 -53.75 12.39 -36.05
N SER A 47 -52.87 11.39 -35.83
CA SER A 47 -52.88 10.57 -34.61
C SER A 47 -52.10 11.17 -33.43
N GLY A 48 -51.33 12.24 -33.64
CA GLY A 48 -50.53 12.89 -32.60
C GLY A 48 -49.24 12.14 -32.21
N SER A 49 -48.88 11.09 -32.95
CA SER A 49 -47.72 10.23 -32.68
C SER A 49 -46.37 10.96 -32.80
N TYR A 50 -46.25 12.02 -33.61
CA TYR A 50 -45.04 12.86 -33.65
C TYR A 50 -44.77 13.57 -32.32
N ARG A 51 -45.83 14.10 -31.69
CA ARG A 51 -45.71 14.74 -30.38
C ARG A 51 -45.31 13.72 -29.31
N GLN A 52 -45.75 12.47 -29.44
CA GLN A 52 -45.31 11.38 -28.56
C GLN A 52 -43.83 11.07 -28.79
N ARG A 53 -43.39 10.87 -30.04
CA ARG A 53 -41.98 10.64 -30.38
C ARG A 53 -41.06 11.77 -29.90
N GLN A 54 -41.48 13.03 -30.03
CA GLN A 54 -40.73 14.17 -29.54
C GLN A 54 -40.55 14.10 -28.01
N ARG A 55 -41.62 13.82 -27.26
CA ARG A 55 -41.53 13.63 -25.80
C ARG A 55 -40.62 12.46 -25.43
N ASP A 56 -40.68 11.35 -26.16
CA ASP A 56 -39.85 10.19 -25.91
C ASP A 56 -38.36 10.52 -26.12
N LEU A 57 -38.02 11.22 -27.22
CA LEU A 57 -36.65 11.68 -27.49
C LEU A 57 -36.15 12.74 -26.50
N GLU A 58 -37.01 13.68 -26.08
CA GLU A 58 -36.67 14.66 -25.05
C GLU A 58 -36.39 14.00 -23.70
N SER A 59 -37.21 12.99 -23.34
CA SER A 59 -37.02 12.17 -22.14
C SER A 59 -35.72 11.37 -22.20
N GLU A 60 -35.43 10.72 -23.34
CA GLU A 60 -34.19 9.98 -23.56
C GLU A 60 -32.96 10.90 -23.49
N LEU A 61 -33.02 12.07 -24.14
CA LEU A 61 -31.95 13.07 -24.09
C LEU A 61 -31.72 13.57 -22.66
N ALA A 62 -32.78 13.82 -21.89
CA ALA A 62 -32.66 14.22 -20.50
C ALA A 62 -32.02 13.12 -19.63
N ALA A 63 -32.41 11.86 -19.85
CA ALA A 63 -31.83 10.71 -19.17
C ALA A 63 -30.34 10.54 -19.51
N GLU A 64 -29.96 10.66 -20.78
CA GLU A 64 -28.57 10.54 -21.21
C GLU A 64 -27.70 11.70 -20.71
N ARG A 65 -28.23 12.93 -20.67
CA ARG A 65 -27.53 14.05 -20.02
C ARG A 65 -27.29 13.79 -18.54
N SER A 66 -28.31 13.33 -17.82
CA SER A 66 -28.17 12.98 -16.40
C SER A 66 -27.14 11.87 -16.17
N ARG A 67 -27.09 10.85 -17.03
CA ARG A 67 -26.06 9.80 -16.99
C ARG A 67 -24.66 10.36 -17.28
N ASN A 68 -24.54 11.24 -18.27
CA ASN A 68 -23.27 11.88 -18.61
C ASN A 68 -22.74 12.71 -17.43
N ASP A 69 -23.59 13.50 -16.79
CA ASP A 69 -23.23 14.29 -15.61
C ASP A 69 -22.77 13.39 -14.46
N ALA A 70 -23.46 12.26 -14.23
CA ALA A 70 -23.05 11.27 -13.23
C ALA A 70 -21.69 10.64 -13.55
N PHE A 71 -21.42 10.31 -14.82
CA PHE A 71 -20.12 9.79 -15.24
C PHE A 71 -19.00 10.83 -15.11
N GLN A 72 -19.27 12.09 -15.43
CA GLN A 72 -18.30 13.17 -15.23
C GLN A 72 -17.97 13.37 -13.76
N ALA A 73 -18.98 13.32 -12.88
CA ALA A 73 -18.79 13.39 -11.44
C ALA A 73 -17.94 12.22 -10.92
N LEU A 74 -18.25 10.99 -11.34
CA LEU A 74 -17.47 9.80 -10.98
C LEU A 74 -16.02 9.89 -11.48
N LEU A 75 -15.81 10.39 -12.69
CA LEU A 75 -14.47 10.59 -13.24
C LEU A 75 -13.68 11.64 -12.46
N ALA A 76 -14.33 12.72 -12.01
CA ALA A 76 -13.71 13.72 -11.17
C ALA A 76 -13.28 13.13 -9.81
N ASP A 77 -14.15 12.33 -9.20
CA ASP A 77 -13.88 11.66 -7.92
C ASP A 77 -12.70 10.67 -8.03
N LEU A 78 -12.71 9.80 -9.06
CA LEU A 78 -11.62 8.86 -9.33
C LEU A 78 -10.27 9.55 -9.58
N LYS A 79 -10.26 10.74 -10.18
CA LYS A 79 -9.04 11.55 -10.35
C LYS A 79 -8.53 12.05 -9.01
N LEU A 80 -9.42 12.53 -8.13
CA LEU A 80 -9.05 12.95 -6.77
C LEU A 80 -8.48 11.77 -5.97
N GLU A 81 -9.12 10.60 -6.02
CA GLU A 81 -8.61 9.39 -5.37
C GLU A 81 -7.24 8.98 -5.92
N GLN A 82 -7.05 9.00 -7.25
CA GLN A 82 -5.77 8.67 -7.87
C GLN A 82 -4.65 9.60 -7.37
N ASP A 83 -4.91 10.90 -7.26
CA ASP A 83 -3.93 11.86 -6.79
C ASP A 83 -3.64 11.71 -5.29
N ALA A 84 -4.66 11.40 -4.49
CA ALA A 84 -4.50 11.08 -3.07
C ALA A 84 -3.62 9.82 -2.88
N VAL A 85 -3.88 8.75 -3.63
CA VAL A 85 -3.09 7.51 -3.61
C VAL A 85 -1.65 7.76 -4.05
N ARG A 86 -1.43 8.55 -5.11
CA ARG A 86 -0.07 8.93 -5.54
C ARG A 86 0.67 9.72 -4.46
N SER A 87 -0.02 10.61 -3.77
CA SER A 87 0.54 11.38 -2.67
C SER A 87 0.90 10.49 -1.47
N ASP A 88 0.02 9.57 -1.09
CA ASP A 88 0.28 8.59 -0.03
C ASP A 88 1.48 7.69 -0.38
N LEU A 89 1.53 7.19 -1.61
CA LEU A 89 2.65 6.36 -2.08
C LEU A 89 3.99 7.10 -1.97
N ARG A 90 4.06 8.36 -2.41
CA ARG A 90 5.28 9.18 -2.27
C ARG A 90 5.67 9.37 -0.80
N THR A 91 4.69 9.59 0.07
CA THR A 91 4.91 9.73 1.51
C THR A 91 5.47 8.44 2.12
N ARG A 92 4.90 7.29 1.77
CA ARG A 92 5.37 5.97 2.23
C ARG A 92 6.78 5.66 1.73
N GLN A 93 7.08 5.95 0.46
CA GLN A 93 8.42 5.77 -0.10
C GLN A 93 9.45 6.65 0.64
N ALA A 94 9.12 7.91 0.93
CA ALA A 94 9.99 8.79 1.70
C ALA A 94 10.20 8.27 3.14
N ALA A 95 9.15 7.76 3.78
CA ALA A 95 9.26 7.15 5.11
C ALA A 95 10.15 5.90 5.10
N GLN A 96 10.02 5.03 4.09
CA GLN A 96 10.87 3.87 3.92
C GLN A 96 12.34 4.26 3.72
N ALA A 97 12.63 5.23 2.84
CA ALA A 97 13.99 5.71 2.61
C ALA A 97 14.63 6.26 3.90
N ARG A 98 13.86 6.98 4.73
CA ARG A 98 14.30 7.46 6.05
C ARG A 98 14.57 6.31 7.01
N ALA A 99 13.71 5.30 7.06
CA ALA A 99 13.90 4.12 7.89
C ALA A 99 15.17 3.35 7.50
N GLU A 100 15.41 3.14 6.20
CA GLU A 100 16.62 2.50 5.69
C GLU A 100 17.89 3.30 5.99
N ALA A 101 17.85 4.63 5.88
CA ALA A 101 18.95 5.50 6.28
C ALA A 101 19.25 5.41 7.78
N ASN A 102 18.22 5.41 8.62
CA ASN A 102 18.37 5.26 10.07
C ASN A 102 18.93 3.88 10.44
N TRP A 103 18.44 2.82 9.81
CA TRP A 103 18.96 1.47 10.01
C TRP A 103 20.44 1.36 9.66
N ARG A 104 20.87 1.95 8.53
CA ARG A 104 22.29 2.00 8.16
C ARG A 104 23.12 2.75 9.19
N ARG A 105 22.63 3.90 9.68
CA ARG A 105 23.32 4.68 10.72
C ARG A 105 23.47 3.90 12.02
N ILE A 106 22.42 3.19 12.46
CA ILE A 106 22.46 2.32 13.65
C ILE A 106 23.49 1.20 13.48
N LYS A 107 23.54 0.55 12.31
CA LYS A 107 24.55 -0.49 12.05
C LYS A 107 25.97 0.08 12.09
N GLN A 108 26.19 1.27 11.53
CA GLN A 108 27.49 1.94 11.55
C GLN A 108 27.89 2.35 12.98
N SER A 109 26.98 2.91 13.76
CA SER A 109 27.26 3.29 15.16
C SER A 109 27.60 2.07 15.99
N LEU A 110 26.84 0.97 15.84
CA LEU A 110 27.09 -0.28 16.55
C LEU A 110 28.44 -0.90 16.18
N ALA A 111 28.82 -0.86 14.89
CA ALA A 111 30.13 -1.32 14.44
C ALA A 111 31.28 -0.47 15.04
N ALA A 112 31.11 0.86 15.04
CA ALA A 112 32.09 1.78 15.63
C ALA A 112 32.22 1.57 17.15
N GLU A 113 31.12 1.33 17.85
CA GLU A 113 31.12 1.05 19.28
C GLU A 113 31.80 -0.28 19.62
N ARG A 114 31.56 -1.33 18.84
CA ARG A 114 32.30 -2.60 18.97
C ARG A 114 33.81 -2.41 18.78
N ALA A 115 34.22 -1.65 17.77
CA ALA A 115 35.63 -1.35 17.53
C ALA A 115 36.26 -0.59 18.71
N LYS A 116 35.54 0.40 19.28
CA LYS A 116 35.98 1.11 20.49
C LYS A 116 36.13 0.18 21.68
N ASN A 117 35.17 -0.73 21.91
CA ASN A 117 35.23 -1.70 23.00
C ASN A 117 36.41 -2.67 22.84
N GLN A 118 36.67 -3.14 21.61
CA GLN A 118 37.85 -3.97 21.34
C GLN A 118 39.17 -3.24 21.61
N ALA A 119 39.25 -1.97 21.21
CA ALA A 119 40.41 -1.13 21.50
C ALA A 119 40.59 -0.90 23.00
N LEU A 120 39.50 -0.70 23.74
CA LEU A 120 39.52 -0.57 25.20
C LEU A 120 40.02 -1.85 25.88
N ASN A 121 39.51 -3.02 25.48
CA ASN A 121 39.97 -4.31 25.99
C ASN A 121 41.47 -4.54 25.73
N THR A 122 41.96 -4.10 24.56
CA THR A 122 43.39 -4.16 24.23
C THR A 122 44.23 -3.28 25.16
N ARG A 123 43.74 -2.07 25.47
CA ARG A 123 44.40 -1.15 26.42
C ARG A 123 44.42 -1.71 27.84
N ILE A 124 43.32 -2.33 28.29
CA ILE A 124 43.27 -3.01 29.60
C ILE A 124 44.35 -4.08 29.66
N GLY A 125 44.43 -4.98 28.66
CA GLY A 125 45.47 -6.01 28.64
C GLY A 125 46.90 -5.49 28.53
N GLN A 126 47.11 -4.30 27.95
CA GLN A 126 48.42 -3.62 27.99
C GLN A 126 48.75 -3.13 29.39
N ILE A 127 47.81 -2.46 30.06
CA ILE A 127 47.95 -1.98 31.44
C ILE A 127 48.26 -3.14 32.38
N ASP A 128 47.56 -4.26 32.26
CA ASP A 128 47.80 -5.45 33.10
C ASP A 128 49.23 -5.99 32.94
N ARG A 129 49.74 -6.03 31.71
CA ARG A 129 51.13 -6.44 31.43
C ARG A 129 52.16 -5.43 31.95
N ASP A 130 51.87 -4.14 31.83
CA ASP A 130 52.76 -3.09 32.32
C ASP A 130 52.85 -3.13 33.85
N LEU A 131 51.71 -3.34 34.52
CA LEU A 131 51.66 -3.53 35.96
C LEU A 131 52.43 -4.77 36.39
N ALA A 132 52.22 -5.92 35.73
CA ALA A 132 52.95 -7.15 36.04
C ALA A 132 54.46 -7.00 35.86
N ARG A 133 54.92 -6.29 34.82
CA ARG A 133 56.34 -5.99 34.59
C ARG A 133 56.90 -5.06 35.67
N ALA A 134 56.17 -4.01 36.03
CA ALA A 134 56.57 -3.08 37.07
C ALA A 134 56.69 -3.77 38.43
N GLU A 135 55.74 -4.66 38.77
CA GLU A 135 55.80 -5.46 39.98
C GLU A 135 57.00 -6.41 40.00
N ALA A 136 57.28 -7.09 38.88
CA ALA A 136 58.43 -7.98 38.76
C ALA A 136 59.76 -7.21 38.94
N SER A 137 59.88 -6.02 38.34
CA SER A 137 61.06 -5.14 38.52
C SER A 137 61.23 -4.76 39.99
N LYS A 138 60.17 -4.27 40.64
CA LYS A 138 60.21 -3.88 42.05
C LYS A 138 60.56 -5.05 42.97
N ARG A 139 60.07 -6.27 42.67
CA ARG A 139 60.44 -7.47 43.43
C ARG A 139 61.92 -7.78 43.25
N GLY A 140 62.44 -7.79 42.01
CA GLY A 140 63.86 -7.98 41.75
C GLY A 140 64.76 -6.93 42.42
N GLU A 141 64.36 -5.66 42.40
CA GLU A 141 65.06 -4.57 43.10
C GLU A 141 65.07 -4.78 44.62
N ARG A 142 63.92 -5.18 45.21
CA ARG A 142 63.86 -5.54 46.63
C ARG A 142 64.76 -6.72 46.95
N ASP A 143 64.72 -7.78 46.16
CA ASP A 143 65.50 -8.99 46.41
C ASP A 143 67.00 -8.70 46.31
N ALA A 144 67.40 -7.86 45.34
CA ALA A 144 68.77 -7.37 45.24
C ALA A 144 69.18 -6.53 46.46
N LEU A 145 68.29 -5.67 46.96
CA LEU A 145 68.55 -4.88 48.17
C LEU A 145 68.66 -5.76 49.42
N VAL A 146 67.77 -6.74 49.58
CA VAL A 146 67.80 -7.72 50.68
C VAL A 146 69.11 -8.51 50.66
N ASN A 147 69.55 -8.96 49.48
CA ASN A 147 70.83 -9.67 49.34
C ASN A 147 72.02 -8.80 49.71
N LYS A 148 72.02 -7.51 49.34
CA LYS A 148 73.07 -6.56 49.75
C LYS A 148 73.11 -6.36 51.25
N VAL A 149 71.96 -6.16 51.90
CA VAL A 149 71.87 -6.01 53.36
C VAL A 149 72.44 -7.25 54.05
N ARG A 150 72.04 -8.45 53.61
CA ARG A 150 72.54 -9.71 54.16
C ARG A 150 74.06 -9.87 54.03
N LEU A 151 74.64 -9.44 52.90
CA LEU A 151 76.09 -9.50 52.69
C LEU A 151 76.82 -8.58 53.66
N LEU A 152 76.32 -7.34 53.83
CA LEU A 152 76.90 -6.36 54.75
C LEU A 152 76.80 -6.82 56.22
N GLU A 153 75.69 -7.45 56.62
CA GLU A 153 75.54 -8.05 57.95
C GLU A 153 76.58 -9.15 58.20
N GLN A 154 76.84 -10.01 57.20
CA GLN A 154 77.88 -11.05 57.29
C GLN A 154 79.30 -10.46 57.40
N GLU A 155 79.58 -9.36 56.70
CA GLU A 155 80.86 -8.65 56.80
C GLU A 155 81.07 -8.02 58.19
N LEU A 156 80.01 -7.47 58.79
CA LEU A 156 80.05 -6.94 60.16
C LEU A 156 80.32 -8.06 61.18
N ASP A 157 79.59 -9.18 61.09
CA ASP A 157 79.71 -10.31 62.03
C ASP A 157 81.07 -11.02 61.92
N ALA A 158 81.71 -10.99 60.74
CA ALA A 158 83.04 -11.54 60.51
C ALA A 158 84.17 -10.67 61.10
N GLY A 159 83.87 -9.47 61.62
CA GLY A 159 84.82 -8.65 62.38
C GLY A 159 85.98 -8.11 61.55
N ILE A 160 85.74 -7.62 60.33
CA ILE A 160 86.78 -7.07 59.44
C ILE A 160 87.01 -5.55 59.64
N TYR A 161 86.30 -4.91 60.57
CA TYR A 161 86.57 -3.52 60.94
C TYR A 161 87.15 -3.45 62.35
N ASP A 162 88.49 -3.49 62.42
CA ASP A 162 89.30 -3.03 63.55
C ASP A 162 89.24 -1.49 63.68
#